data_AF-A0A940FYY6-F1
#
_entry.id   AF-A0A940FYY6-F1
#
_cell.length_a   1.000
_cell.length_b   1.000
_cell.length_c   1.000
_cell.angle_alpha   90.00
_cell.angle_beta   90.00
_cell.angle_gamma   90.00
#
_symmetry.space_group_name_H-M   'P 1'
#
loop_
_entity.id
_entity.type
_entity.pdbx_description
1 polymer ?
#
loop_
_entity_poly.entity_id
_entity_poly.type
_entity_poly.pdbx_seq_one_letter_code
_entity_poly.pdbx_strand_id
1 'polypeptide(L)'
;MRDVDDIMRERQLAVRREIDRRGIAIKAIAFDAGISRETLLSYFPGGENRKPAVIPTSVVFAIIEGNALPLELVSMLLPDGAMVVRVPEEIDHDVLCEAMQAYLEEKARAHRLDSPMGPAIAPCEHDKLTRLAVVAGTAVAA
;
A
#
# COMPACT_ATOMS: atom_id res chain seq x y z
N MET A 1 18.09 3.68 25.85
CA MET A 1 16.82 3.93 25.15
C MET A 1 17.14 4.88 24.01
N ARG A 2 16.94 4.49 22.75
CA ARG A 2 17.18 5.41 21.62
C ARG A 2 16.16 6.55 21.69
N ASP A 3 16.58 7.74 21.32
CA ASP A 3 15.68 8.89 21.18
C ASP A 3 14.66 8.59 20.07
N VAL A 4 13.39 8.89 20.34
CA VAL A 4 12.27 8.69 19.39
C VAL A 4 12.53 9.51 18.12
N ASP A 5 13.13 10.69 18.27
CA ASP A 5 13.50 11.55 17.15
C ASP A 5 14.55 10.90 16.25
N ASP A 6 15.54 10.20 16.81
CA ASP A 6 16.57 9.54 16.01
C ASP A 6 16.01 8.35 15.24
N ILE A 7 15.10 7.56 15.86
CA ILE A 7 14.40 6.46 15.17
C ILE A 7 13.57 7.01 13.99
N MET A 8 12.84 8.10 14.20
CA MET A 8 12.03 8.73 13.15
C MET A 8 12.92 9.19 11.97
N ARG A 9 14.06 9.80 12.26
CA ARG A 9 15.00 10.26 11.23
C ARG A 9 15.62 9.11 10.45
N GLU A 10 15.97 8.00 11.11
CA GLU A 10 16.44 6.78 10.44
C GLU A 10 15.41 6.25 9.44
N ARG A 11 14.13 6.24 9.83
CA ARG A 11 13.01 5.84 8.97
C ARG A 11 12.80 6.81 7.81
N GLN A 12 12.86 8.12 8.06
CA GLN A 12 12.77 9.13 7.00
C GLN A 12 13.88 8.96 5.94
N LEU A 13 15.11 8.62 6.35
CA LEU A 13 16.19 8.30 5.42
C LEU A 13 15.92 7.01 4.64
N ALA A 14 15.32 6.00 5.27
CA ALA A 14 14.91 4.78 4.57
C ALA A 14 13.84 5.07 3.51
N VAL A 15 12.83 5.87 3.84
CA VAL A 15 11.80 6.34 2.89
C VAL A 15 12.45 7.12 1.76
N ARG A 16 13.39 8.02 2.06
CA ARG A 16 14.10 8.79 1.04
C ARG A 16 14.85 7.89 0.05
N ARG A 17 15.55 6.85 0.54
CA ARG A 17 16.23 5.88 -0.33
C ARG A 17 15.26 5.19 -1.28
N GLU A 18 14.07 4.84 -0.79
CA GLU A 18 13.03 4.22 -1.62
C GLU A 18 12.42 5.20 -2.64
N ILE A 19 12.21 6.46 -2.27
CA ILE A 19 11.80 7.53 -3.19
C ILE A 19 12.80 7.63 -4.34
N ASP A 20 14.10 7.73 -4.03
CA ASP A 20 15.16 7.84 -5.03
C ASP A 20 15.25 6.57 -5.89
N ARG A 21 15.21 5.38 -5.27
CA ARG A 21 15.27 4.08 -5.97
C ARG A 21 14.12 3.90 -6.97
N ARG A 22 12.93 4.39 -6.63
CA ARG A 22 11.72 4.31 -7.47
C ARG A 22 11.58 5.48 -8.45
N GLY A 23 12.51 6.44 -8.44
CA GLY A 23 12.46 7.61 -9.32
C GLY A 23 11.29 8.56 -9.02
N ILE A 24 10.75 8.54 -7.79
CA ILE A 24 9.64 9.41 -7.41
C ILE A 24 10.17 10.83 -7.23
N ALA A 25 9.69 11.75 -8.05
CA ALA A 25 10.18 13.12 -8.02
C ALA A 25 9.65 13.87 -6.78
N ILE A 26 10.54 14.41 -5.94
CA ILE A 26 10.13 15.22 -4.76
C ILE A 26 9.19 16.38 -5.14
N LYS A 27 9.33 16.94 -6.35
CA LYS A 27 8.42 17.99 -6.85
C LYS A 27 6.99 17.51 -7.08
N ALA A 28 6.79 16.23 -7.42
CA ALA A 28 5.47 15.64 -7.57
C ALA A 28 4.83 15.47 -6.19
N ILE A 29 5.57 14.90 -5.24
CA ILE A 29 5.14 14.80 -3.84
C ILE A 29 4.75 16.17 -3.28
N ALA A 30 5.55 17.21 -3.56
CA ALA A 30 5.28 18.59 -3.14
C ALA A 30 3.94 19.10 -3.68
N PHE A 31 3.68 18.86 -4.96
CA PHE A 31 2.46 19.27 -5.63
C PHE A 31 1.24 18.53 -5.07
N ASP A 32 1.31 17.20 -5.02
CA ASP A 32 0.20 16.33 -4.60
C ASP A 32 -0.14 16.52 -3.10
N ALA A 33 0.86 16.69 -2.24
CA ALA A 33 0.65 16.92 -0.81
C ALA A 33 0.33 18.38 -0.45
N GLY A 34 0.43 19.33 -1.40
CA GLY A 34 0.27 20.76 -1.13
C GLY A 34 1.34 21.35 -0.20
N ILE A 35 2.55 20.78 -0.20
CA ILE A 35 3.66 21.18 0.68
C ILE A 35 4.79 21.75 -0.17
N SER A 36 5.44 22.81 0.32
CA SER A 36 6.59 23.37 -0.39
C SER A 36 7.71 22.32 -0.58
N ARG A 37 8.36 22.35 -1.75
CA ARG A 37 9.48 21.45 -2.04
C ARG A 37 10.62 21.58 -1.01
N GLU A 38 10.89 22.79 -0.55
CA GLU A 38 11.92 23.07 0.45
C GLU A 38 11.59 22.40 1.79
N THR A 39 10.34 22.52 2.24
CA THR A 39 9.85 21.86 3.45
C THR A 39 9.97 20.33 3.32
N LEU A 40 9.57 19.73 2.20
CA LEU A 40 9.74 18.28 1.97
C LEU A 40 11.21 17.85 1.96
N LEU A 41 12.11 18.67 1.39
CA LEU A 41 13.54 18.39 1.41
C LEU A 41 14.15 18.48 2.81
N SER A 42 13.51 19.19 3.75
CA SER A 42 13.93 19.15 5.15
C SER A 42 13.59 17.81 5.81
N TYR A 43 12.48 17.17 5.43
CA TYR A 43 12.05 15.86 5.97
C TYR A 43 12.66 14.67 5.24
N PHE A 44 12.92 14.81 3.94
CA PHE A 44 13.51 13.78 3.10
C PHE A 44 14.71 14.37 2.35
N PRO A 45 15.81 14.70 3.05
CA PRO A 45 16.95 15.36 2.45
C PRO A 45 17.69 14.42 1.49
N GLY A 46 18.24 14.98 0.41
CA GLY A 46 19.12 14.24 -0.49
C GLY A 46 20.56 14.22 0.04
N GLY A 47 21.28 13.13 -0.23
CA GLY A 47 22.69 12.94 0.13
C GLY A 47 22.89 12.29 1.50
N GLU A 48 24.01 11.57 1.66
CA GLU A 48 24.24 10.62 2.76
C GLU A 48 24.42 11.26 4.15
N ASN A 49 24.63 12.58 4.25
CA ASN A 49 25.08 13.24 5.50
C ASN A 49 24.14 14.36 6.00
N ARG A 50 22.91 14.45 5.51
CA ARG A 50 21.95 15.45 6.00
C ARG A 50 20.98 14.83 7.00
N LYS A 51 20.99 15.35 8.24
CA LYS A 51 20.03 14.95 9.28
C LYS A 51 18.64 15.48 8.89
N PRO A 52 17.63 14.63 8.64
CA PRO A 52 16.27 15.08 8.37
C PRO A 52 15.74 15.89 9.56
N ALA A 53 14.86 16.86 9.34
CA ALA A 53 13.97 17.41 10.37
C ALA A 53 12.89 16.37 10.73
N VAL A 54 12.33 16.42 11.96
CA VAL A 54 11.28 15.46 12.34
C VAL A 54 10.05 15.83 11.56
N ILE A 55 9.49 14.87 10.82
CA ILE A 55 8.27 15.08 10.07
C ILE A 55 7.08 15.22 11.05
N PRO A 56 6.33 16.34 11.00
CA PRO A 56 5.10 16.47 11.79
C PRO A 56 4.03 15.51 11.28
N THR A 57 3.15 15.03 12.17
CA THR A 57 2.04 14.14 11.79
C THR A 57 1.11 14.77 10.75
N SER A 58 0.91 16.09 10.79
CA SER A 58 0.11 16.82 9.78
C SER A 58 0.64 16.67 8.36
N VAL A 59 1.97 16.58 8.20
CA VAL A 59 2.60 16.35 6.89
C VAL A 59 2.34 14.92 6.42
N VAL A 60 2.34 13.94 7.32
CA VAL A 60 2.00 12.55 6.99
C VAL A 60 0.55 12.47 6.49
N PHE A 61 -0.39 13.15 7.16
CA PHE A 61 -1.78 13.24 6.68
C PHE A 61 -1.89 13.88 5.30
N ALA A 62 -1.21 15.01 5.07
CA ALA A 62 -1.23 15.67 3.76
C ALA A 62 -0.69 14.76 2.64
N ILE A 63 0.34 13.95 2.92
CA ILE A 63 0.88 12.97 1.97
C ILE A 63 -0.14 11.86 1.66
N ILE A 64 -0.86 11.36 2.68
CA ILE A 64 -1.87 10.30 2.53
C ILE A 64 -3.10 10.80 1.77
N GLU A 65 -3.65 11.95 2.18
CA GLU A 65 -4.82 12.57 1.54
C GLU A 65 -4.54 12.96 0.10
N GLY A 66 -3.38 13.56 -0.16
CA GLY A 66 -2.93 13.93 -1.49
C GLY A 66 -2.52 12.75 -2.37
N ASN A 67 -2.51 11.52 -1.83
CA ASN A 67 -1.95 10.34 -2.51
C ASN A 67 -0.52 10.59 -3.06
N ALA A 68 0.26 11.41 -2.35
CA ALA A 68 1.52 11.96 -2.81
C ALA A 68 2.68 10.95 -2.70
N LEU A 69 2.52 9.93 -1.85
CA LEU A 69 3.41 8.78 -1.77
C LEU A 69 2.60 7.49 -1.68
N PRO A 70 3.14 6.39 -2.23
CA PRO A 70 2.58 5.06 -1.99
C PRO A 70 2.48 4.75 -0.49
N LEU A 71 1.35 4.19 -0.04
CA LEU A 71 1.06 3.96 1.38
C LEU A 71 2.06 3.01 2.04
N GLU A 72 2.68 2.10 1.29
CA GLU A 72 3.74 1.24 1.78
C GLU A 72 5.01 2.02 2.15
N LEU A 73 5.29 3.14 1.47
CA LEU A 73 6.41 4.02 1.84
C LEU A 73 6.06 4.87 3.06
N VAL A 74 4.81 5.34 3.15
CA VAL A 74 4.34 6.04 4.34
C VAL A 74 4.38 5.12 5.57
N SER A 75 4.03 3.84 5.39
CA SER A 75 4.07 2.82 6.45
C SER A 75 5.47 2.60 7.02
N MET A 76 6.54 2.85 6.27
CA MET A 76 7.91 2.75 6.78
C MET A 76 8.25 3.78 7.87
N LEU A 77 7.44 4.84 8.03
CA LEU A 77 7.59 5.82 9.12
C LEU A 77 7.06 5.26 10.46
N LEU A 78 6.19 4.26 10.41
CA LEU A 78 5.51 3.69 11.57
C LEU A 78 6.37 2.66 12.32
N PRO A 79 6.01 2.31 13.56
CA PRO A 79 6.61 1.18 14.26
C PRO A 79 6.48 -0.15 13.51
N ASP A 80 7.40 -1.06 13.78
CA ASP A 80 7.38 -2.40 13.19
C ASP A 80 6.03 -3.09 13.47
N GLY A 81 5.46 -3.71 12.44
CA GLY A 81 4.14 -4.35 12.51
C GLY A 81 2.95 -3.42 12.29
N ALA A 82 3.17 -2.10 12.15
CA ALA A 82 2.12 -1.17 11.75
C ALA A 82 2.16 -0.88 10.25
N MET A 83 0.98 -0.70 9.65
CA MET A 83 0.83 -0.31 8.25
C MET A 83 -0.32 0.68 8.07
N VAL A 84 -0.18 1.58 7.09
CA VAL A 84 -1.26 2.42 6.60
C VAL A 84 -1.93 1.68 5.45
N VAL A 85 -3.23 1.44 5.56
CA VAL A 85 -4.07 0.91 4.49
C VAL A 85 -5.23 1.85 4.28
N ARG A 86 -5.65 2.02 3.02
CA ARG A 86 -6.90 2.71 2.72
C ARG A 86 -8.02 1.71 2.99
N VAL A 87 -8.83 2.02 4.00
CA VAL A 87 -10.06 1.28 4.26
C VAL A 87 -11.15 1.95 3.42
N PRO A 88 -11.90 1.18 2.62
CA PRO A 88 -13.05 1.69 1.89
C PRO A 88 -14.13 2.21 2.83
N GLU A 89 -14.82 3.27 2.43
CA GLU A 89 -15.86 3.89 3.25
C GLU A 89 -17.17 3.09 3.22
N GLU A 90 -17.49 2.44 2.09
CA GLU A 90 -18.76 1.74 1.88
C GLU A 90 -18.53 0.29 1.42
N ILE A 91 -18.36 -0.61 2.38
CA ILE A 91 -18.30 -2.05 2.09
C ILE A 91 -19.71 -2.64 2.17
N ASP A 92 -20.24 -3.09 1.04
CA ASP A 92 -21.40 -3.98 1.02
C ASP A 92 -20.96 -5.39 1.42
N HIS A 93 -21.18 -5.71 2.70
CA HIS A 93 -20.78 -6.98 3.28
C HIS A 93 -21.55 -8.18 2.70
N ASP A 94 -22.76 -7.98 2.21
CA ASP A 94 -23.56 -9.05 1.62
C ASP A 94 -23.00 -9.40 0.23
N VAL A 95 -22.74 -8.39 -0.61
CA VAL A 95 -22.10 -8.57 -1.93
C VAL A 95 -20.71 -9.18 -1.78
N LEU A 96 -19.92 -8.73 -0.80
CA LEU A 96 -18.62 -9.32 -0.51
C LEU A 96 -18.73 -10.79 -0.11
N CYS A 97 -19.70 -11.13 0.75
CA CYS A 97 -19.96 -12.49 1.18
C CYS A 97 -20.31 -13.40 0.00
N GLU A 98 -21.24 -12.98 -0.86
CA GLU A 98 -21.64 -13.71 -2.08
C GLU A 98 -20.44 -13.94 -3.01
N ALA A 99 -19.64 -12.89 -3.27
CA ALA A 99 -18.46 -13.00 -4.13
C ALA A 99 -17.41 -13.98 -3.58
N MET A 100 -17.19 -13.97 -2.26
CA MET A 100 -16.26 -14.88 -1.60
C MET A 100 -16.76 -16.33 -1.62
N GLN A 101 -18.06 -16.56 -1.42
CA GLN A 101 -18.66 -17.89 -1.54
C GLN A 101 -18.49 -18.44 -2.96
N ALA A 102 -18.80 -17.65 -3.99
CA ALA A 102 -18.61 -18.05 -5.38
C ALA A 102 -17.15 -18.41 -5.71
N TYR A 103 -16.19 -17.63 -5.19
CA TYR A 103 -14.77 -17.94 -5.34
C TYR A 103 -14.38 -19.26 -4.66
N LEU A 104 -14.84 -19.48 -3.43
CA LEU A 104 -14.54 -20.71 -2.67
C LEU A 104 -15.12 -21.96 -3.35
N GLU A 105 -16.35 -21.89 -3.83
CA GLU A 105 -17.00 -22.97 -4.57
C GLU A 105 -16.23 -23.32 -5.84
N GLU A 106 -15.84 -22.31 -6.63
CA GLU A 106 -15.09 -22.53 -7.86
C GLU A 106 -13.70 -23.11 -7.56
N LYS A 107 -13.03 -22.62 -6.52
CA LYS A 107 -11.72 -23.14 -6.10
C LYS A 107 -11.81 -24.60 -5.65
N ALA A 108 -12.84 -24.94 -4.88
CA ALA A 108 -13.08 -26.32 -4.46
C ALA A 108 -13.39 -27.24 -5.64
N ARG A 109 -14.08 -26.72 -6.67
CA ARG A 109 -14.35 -27.46 -7.91
C ARG A 109 -13.09 -27.70 -8.74
N ALA A 110 -12.21 -26.69 -8.85
CA ALA A 110 -10.98 -26.76 -9.63
C ALA A 110 -9.94 -27.76 -9.08
N HIS A 111 -10.06 -28.20 -7.82
CA HIS A 111 -9.15 -29.17 -7.22
C HIS A 111 -9.65 -30.63 -7.25
N ARG A 112 -10.74 -30.90 -7.98
CA ARG A 112 -11.27 -32.27 -8.07
C ARG A 112 -10.47 -33.12 -9.04
N LEU A 113 -10.48 -34.44 -8.83
CA LEU A 113 -9.79 -35.39 -9.71
C LEU A 113 -10.32 -35.37 -11.15
N ASP A 114 -11.57 -34.93 -11.36
CA ASP A 114 -12.24 -34.82 -12.65
C ASP A 114 -12.05 -33.45 -13.33
N SER A 115 -11.27 -32.54 -12.74
CA SER A 115 -10.87 -31.28 -13.37
C SER A 115 -9.89 -31.54 -14.53
N PRO A 116 -9.80 -30.64 -15.54
CA PRO A 116 -8.92 -30.81 -16.70
C PRO A 116 -7.45 -31.10 -16.40
N MET A 117 -6.93 -30.67 -15.24
CA MET A 117 -5.57 -30.98 -14.77
C MET A 117 -5.57 -31.77 -13.46
N GLY A 118 -6.67 -32.47 -13.17
CA GLY A 118 -6.88 -33.16 -11.90
C GLY A 118 -6.84 -32.16 -10.74
N PRO A 119 -6.14 -32.46 -9.63
CA PRO A 119 -6.10 -31.54 -8.48
C PRO A 119 -5.38 -30.21 -8.74
N ALA A 120 -4.64 -30.07 -9.84
CA ALA A 120 -3.97 -28.83 -10.21
C ALA A 120 -4.93 -27.89 -10.96
N ILE A 121 -4.81 -26.59 -10.71
CA ILE A 121 -5.64 -25.58 -11.37
C ILE A 121 -5.23 -25.44 -12.83
N ALA A 122 -6.15 -25.73 -13.75
CA ALA A 122 -5.97 -25.53 -15.18
C ALA A 122 -6.06 -24.04 -15.58
N PRO A 123 -5.52 -23.62 -16.75
CA PRO A 123 -5.58 -22.22 -17.18
C PRO A 123 -6.99 -21.61 -17.22
N CYS A 124 -7.99 -22.38 -17.69
CA CYS A 124 -9.38 -21.91 -17.74
C CYS A 124 -10.01 -21.69 -16.35
N GLU A 125 -9.60 -22.48 -15.36
CA GLU A 125 -10.02 -22.35 -13.96
C GLU A 125 -9.31 -21.17 -13.30
N HIS A 126 -8.03 -20.97 -13.59
CA HIS A 126 -7.27 -19.81 -13.15
C HIS A 126 -7.90 -18.50 -13.62
N ASP A 127 -8.29 -18.42 -14.90
CA ASP A 127 -8.97 -17.24 -15.45
C ASP A 127 -10.30 -16.97 -14.74
N LYS A 128 -11.07 -18.04 -14.46
CA LYS A 128 -12.36 -17.91 -13.77
C LYS A 128 -12.18 -17.48 -12.31
N LEU A 129 -11.23 -18.06 -11.59
CA LEU A 129 -10.87 -17.67 -10.23
C LEU A 129 -10.37 -16.23 -10.17
N THR A 130 -9.57 -15.81 -11.15
CA THR A 130 -9.08 -14.42 -11.25
C THR A 130 -10.24 -13.44 -11.38
N ARG A 131 -11.22 -13.72 -12.25
CA ARG A 131 -12.42 -12.89 -12.38
C ARG A 131 -13.21 -12.78 -11.07
N LEU A 132 -13.43 -13.90 -10.39
CA LEU A 132 -14.16 -13.93 -9.11
C LEU A 132 -13.41 -13.16 -8.01
N ALA A 133 -12.08 -13.29 -7.94
CA ALA A 133 -11.25 -12.54 -7.01
C ALA A 133 -11.31 -11.03 -7.28
N VAL A 134 -11.35 -10.61 -8.55
CA VAL A 134 -11.55 -9.20 -8.92
C VAL A 134 -12.92 -8.70 -8.46
N VAL A 135 -14.00 -9.45 -8.67
CA VAL A 135 -15.35 -9.08 -8.21
C VAL A 135 -15.38 -8.90 -6.69
N ALA A 136 -14.79 -9.84 -5.95
CA ALA A 136 -14.67 -9.72 -4.50
C ALA A 136 -13.86 -8.48 -4.08
N GLY A 137 -12.80 -8.15 -4.82
CA GLY A 137 -12.02 -6.92 -4.62
C GLY A 137 -12.81 -5.64 -4.92
N THR A 138 -13.68 -5.64 -5.92
CA THR A 138 -14.52 -4.47 -6.24
C THR A 138 -15.65 -4.24 -5.24
N ALA A 139 -16.17 -5.29 -4.60
CA ALA A 139 -17.13 -5.16 -3.49
C ALA A 139 -16.52 -4.47 -2.26
N VAL A 140 -15.19 -4.48 -2.17
CA VAL A 140 -14.43 -3.75 -1.17
C VAL A 140 -14.09 -2.35 -1.67
N ALA A 141 -13.96 -2.07 -2.98
CA ALA A 141 -13.47 -0.78 -3.47
C ALA A 141 -14.55 0.26 -3.84
N ALA A 142 -15.83 -0.03 -3.55
CA ALA A 142 -16.94 0.92 -3.68
C ALA A 142 -16.92 1.95 -2.54
#